data_AF-W4QB40-F1
#
_entry.id   AF-W4QB40-F1
#
_cell.length_a   1.000
_cell.length_b   1.000
_cell.length_c   1.000
_cell.angle_alpha   90.00
_cell.angle_beta   90.00
_cell.angle_gamma   90.00
#
_symmetry.space_group_name_H-M   'P 1'
#
loop_
_entity.id
_entity.type
_entity.pdbx_description
1 polymer ?
#
loop_
_entity_poly.entity_id
_entity_poly.type
_entity_poly.pdbx_seq_one_letter_code
_entity_poly.pdbx_strand_id
1 'polypeptide(L)'
;MISLKKGLSGKKIVLAASRKTEEMSVLVEKQGGIPLVRSLQGTVFQADGEVKPILKETIQNGFDWAIFTTGIGTQALINIAEELSLKEDFLTQLNKANVAARGYKTFAVLSKLGLKPDVKDEDGTVAGLIEQLKGISFAGKRVLVQLHGENVPSLIAFLQKGGATVIEVLPYQHVPPEKKTMDQLIAELKQGR
;
A
#
# COMPACT_ATOMS: atom_id res chain seq x y z
N MET A 1 11.04 -33.85 40.36
CA MET A 1 10.30 -32.93 39.47
C MET A 1 11.28 -32.27 38.53
N ILE A 2 11.25 -32.64 37.24
CA ILE A 2 12.09 -31.99 36.23
C ILE A 2 11.43 -30.66 35.90
N SER A 3 12.03 -29.55 36.34
CA SER A 3 11.59 -28.22 35.94
C SER A 3 11.92 -28.06 34.44
N LEU A 4 10.90 -28.22 33.59
CA LEU A 4 10.99 -27.90 32.17
C LEU A 4 11.37 -26.42 32.07
N LYS A 5 12.65 -26.18 31.77
CA LYS A 5 13.20 -24.83 31.61
C LYS A 5 12.39 -24.14 30.52
N LYS A 6 11.52 -23.21 30.92
CA LYS A 6 10.63 -22.50 29.99
C LYS A 6 11.49 -21.82 28.91
N GLY A 7 11.05 -21.91 27.66
CA GLY A 7 11.90 -21.60 26.49
C GLY A 7 12.43 -20.17 26.43
N LEU A 8 11.82 -19.23 27.14
CA LEU A 8 12.20 -17.81 27.14
C LEU A 8 12.79 -17.33 28.48
N SER A 9 13.14 -18.26 29.38
CA SER A 9 13.67 -17.89 30.70
C SER A 9 14.91 -16.99 30.60
N GLY A 10 14.83 -15.81 31.24
CA GLY A 10 15.90 -14.80 31.25
C GLY A 10 16.03 -14.01 29.95
N LYS A 11 15.11 -14.20 28.98
CA LYS A 11 15.08 -13.44 27.73
C LYS A 11 14.10 -12.28 27.85
N LYS A 12 14.47 -11.15 27.27
CA LYS A 12 13.56 -10.03 26.98
C LYS A 12 13.10 -10.15 25.54
N ILE A 13 11.81 -10.05 25.32
CA ILE A 13 11.20 -10.25 24.01
C ILE A 13 10.48 -8.96 23.64
N VAL A 14 10.99 -8.29 22.61
CA VAL A 14 10.36 -7.09 22.08
C VAL A 14 9.16 -7.49 21.22
N LEU A 15 8.00 -6.92 21.53
CA LEU A 15 6.78 -7.03 20.75
C LEU A 15 6.65 -5.78 19.88
N ALA A 16 6.90 -5.93 18.57
CA ALA A 16 6.81 -4.84 17.59
C ALA A 16 5.38 -4.57 17.08
N ALA A 17 4.41 -5.38 17.50
CA ALA A 17 3.00 -5.27 17.10
C ALA A 17 2.28 -4.12 17.83
N SER A 18 1.18 -3.63 17.24
CA SER A 18 0.30 -2.63 17.88
C SER A 18 -1.08 -3.16 18.29
N ARG A 19 -1.37 -4.44 18.02
CA ARG A 19 -2.64 -5.10 18.34
C ARG A 19 -2.38 -6.40 19.08
N LYS A 20 -3.28 -6.74 20.01
CA LYS A 20 -3.19 -7.96 20.83
C LYS A 20 -1.89 -8.06 21.65
N THR A 21 -1.29 -6.92 21.97
CA THR A 21 -0.01 -6.84 22.70
C THR A 21 -0.12 -7.45 24.09
N GLU A 22 -1.28 -7.37 24.72
CA GLU A 22 -1.58 -7.94 26.03
C GLU A 22 -1.61 -9.47 25.95
N GLU A 23 -2.33 -10.03 24.96
CA GLU A 23 -2.39 -11.47 24.71
C GLU A 23 -0.98 -12.03 24.44
N MET A 24 -0.21 -11.35 23.59
CA MET A 24 1.17 -11.73 23.26
C MET A 24 2.10 -11.65 24.48
N SER A 25 1.94 -10.63 25.32
CA SER A 25 2.74 -10.45 26.55
C SER A 25 2.51 -11.61 27.52
N VAL A 26 1.25 -11.98 27.74
CA VAL A 26 0.88 -13.14 28.58
C VAL A 26 1.52 -14.43 28.07
N LEU A 27 1.61 -14.64 26.76
CA LEU A 27 2.27 -15.82 26.19
C LEU A 27 3.79 -15.81 26.47
N VAL A 28 4.45 -14.66 26.34
CA VAL A 28 5.88 -14.51 26.65
C VAL A 28 6.16 -14.80 28.13
N GLU A 29 5.36 -14.24 29.03
CA GLU A 29 5.47 -14.45 30.48
C GLU A 29 5.23 -15.91 30.86
N LYS A 30 4.22 -16.56 30.25
CA LYS A 30 3.97 -17.99 30.44
C LYS A 30 5.19 -18.84 30.09
N GLN A 31 5.98 -18.41 29.10
CA GLN A 31 7.24 -19.04 28.69
C GLN A 31 8.48 -18.52 29.46
N GLY A 32 8.28 -17.72 30.51
CA GLY A 32 9.34 -17.25 31.42
C GLY A 32 10.16 -16.08 30.88
N GLY A 33 9.74 -15.47 29.78
CA GLY A 33 10.36 -14.27 29.23
C GLY A 33 9.76 -12.99 29.81
N ILE A 34 10.40 -11.87 29.50
CA ILE A 34 9.95 -10.52 29.86
C ILE A 34 9.50 -9.81 28.58
N PRO A 35 8.20 -9.55 28.38
CA PRO A 35 7.72 -8.84 27.20
C PRO A 35 8.02 -7.34 27.30
N LEU A 36 8.49 -6.75 26.20
CA LEU A 36 8.65 -5.30 26.04
C LEU A 36 7.86 -4.85 24.82
N VAL A 37 6.78 -4.10 25.01
CA VAL A 37 6.03 -3.55 23.87
C VAL A 37 6.79 -2.34 23.32
N ARG A 38 7.18 -2.42 22.05
CA ARG A 38 7.79 -1.34 21.27
C ARG A 38 7.10 -1.34 19.92
N SER A 39 5.88 -0.82 19.85
CA SER A 39 5.12 -0.82 18.60
C SER A 39 5.92 -0.12 17.50
N LEU A 40 6.28 -0.89 16.46
CA LEU A 40 6.90 -0.38 15.24
C LEU A 40 5.90 -0.34 14.09
N GLN A 41 4.63 -0.62 14.37
CA GLN A 41 3.59 -0.51 13.37
C GLN A 41 3.39 0.97 13.05
N GLY A 42 3.68 1.36 11.81
CA GLY A 42 3.30 2.65 11.29
C GLY A 42 1.77 2.78 11.20
N THR A 43 1.28 4.01 11.19
CA THR A 43 -0.15 4.27 11.11
C THR A 43 -0.57 4.43 9.66
N VAL A 44 -1.63 3.74 9.27
CA VAL A 44 -2.26 3.90 7.95
C VAL A 44 -3.53 4.71 8.16
N PHE A 45 -3.53 5.96 7.69
CA PHE A 45 -4.74 6.80 7.70
C PHE A 45 -5.35 6.84 6.29
N GLN A 46 -6.68 6.80 6.23
CA GLN A 46 -7.43 7.13 5.01
C GLN A 46 -7.15 8.58 4.65
N ALA A 47 -6.59 8.81 3.47
CA ALA A 47 -6.28 10.15 2.99
C ALA A 47 -7.45 10.75 2.18
N ASP A 48 -8.68 10.43 2.58
CA ASP A 48 -9.89 10.74 1.81
C ASP A 48 -10.02 12.24 1.51
N GLY A 49 -9.65 13.11 2.46
CA GLY A 49 -9.70 14.56 2.28
C GLY A 49 -8.79 15.06 1.15
N GLU A 50 -7.64 14.43 0.94
CA GLU A 50 -6.70 14.76 -0.15
C GLU A 50 -7.07 14.06 -1.45
N VAL A 51 -7.58 12.82 -1.35
CA VAL A 51 -7.88 11.97 -2.51
C VAL A 51 -9.18 12.38 -3.20
N LYS A 52 -10.22 12.76 -2.44
CA LYS A 52 -11.52 13.18 -2.99
C LYS A 52 -11.43 14.29 -4.04
N PRO A 53 -10.75 15.43 -3.79
CA PRO A 53 -10.64 16.48 -4.80
C PRO A 53 -9.85 16.03 -6.04
N ILE A 54 -8.74 15.31 -5.86
CA ILE A 54 -7.93 14.79 -6.97
C ILE A 54 -8.74 13.81 -7.82
N LEU A 55 -9.45 12.88 -7.19
CA LEU A 55 -10.26 11.88 -7.88
C LEU A 55 -11.41 12.55 -8.64
N LYS A 56 -12.10 13.51 -8.02
CA LYS A 56 -13.16 14.28 -8.68
C LYS A 56 -12.63 15.01 -9.92
N GLU A 57 -11.52 15.74 -9.79
CA GLU A 57 -10.90 16.45 -10.91
C GLU A 57 -10.45 15.48 -12.01
N THR A 58 -9.88 14.33 -11.63
CA THR A 58 -9.42 13.31 -12.56
C THR A 58 -10.57 12.70 -13.36
N ILE A 59 -11.69 12.40 -12.70
CA ILE A 59 -12.89 11.88 -13.37
C ILE A 59 -13.48 12.93 -14.32
N GLN A 60 -13.56 14.19 -13.89
CA GLN A 60 -14.11 15.29 -14.68
C GLN A 60 -13.28 15.58 -15.93
N ASN A 61 -11.96 15.58 -15.79
CA ASN A 61 -11.05 15.93 -16.87
C ASN A 61 -10.61 14.73 -17.73
N GLY A 62 -10.92 13.50 -17.29
CA GLY A 62 -10.53 12.27 -17.94
C GLY A 62 -9.05 11.92 -17.82
N PHE A 63 -8.72 10.70 -18.24
CA PHE A 63 -7.36 10.17 -18.32
C PHE A 63 -7.28 9.15 -19.46
N ASP A 64 -6.10 9.02 -20.06
CA ASP A 64 -5.85 8.04 -21.14
C ASP A 64 -5.47 6.66 -20.59
N TRP A 65 -4.85 6.65 -19.41
CA TRP A 65 -4.38 5.45 -18.73
C TRP A 65 -4.73 5.47 -17.24
N ALA A 66 -5.09 4.29 -16.71
CA ALA A 66 -5.16 4.04 -15.28
C ALA A 66 -4.27 2.86 -14.89
N ILE A 67 -3.36 3.08 -13.95
CA ILE A 67 -2.41 2.09 -13.48
C ILE A 67 -2.66 1.81 -12.00
N PHE A 68 -2.98 0.56 -11.67
CA PHE A 68 -3.28 0.13 -10.31
C PHE A 68 -2.18 -0.77 -9.75
N THR A 69 -1.65 -0.42 -8.58
CA THR A 69 -0.50 -1.12 -8.00
C THR A 69 -0.87 -2.10 -6.88
N THR A 70 -2.04 -1.94 -6.25
CA THR A 70 -2.53 -2.87 -5.21
C THR A 70 -4.04 -2.99 -5.20
N GLY A 71 -4.57 -4.21 -5.00
CA GLY A 71 -6.02 -4.42 -4.91
C GLY A 71 -6.70 -3.65 -3.77
N ILE A 72 -6.02 -3.46 -2.63
CA ILE A 72 -6.58 -2.67 -1.51
C ILE A 72 -6.71 -1.19 -1.90
N GLY A 73 -5.70 -0.62 -2.58
CA GLY A 73 -5.77 0.76 -3.01
C GLY A 73 -6.78 0.96 -4.16
N THR A 74 -6.88 0.01 -5.10
CA THR A 74 -7.95 0.00 -6.11
C THR A 74 -9.32 0.02 -5.45
N GLN A 75 -9.58 -0.89 -4.51
CA GLN A 75 -10.88 -0.95 -3.83
C GLN A 75 -11.20 0.35 -3.09
N ALA A 76 -10.20 0.96 -2.45
CA ALA A 76 -10.39 2.23 -1.76
C ALA A 76 -10.74 3.38 -2.70
N LEU A 77 -10.12 3.48 -3.88
CA LEU A 77 -10.52 4.48 -4.88
C LEU A 77 -11.96 4.30 -5.33
N ILE A 78 -12.41 3.04 -5.50
CA ILE A 78 -13.79 2.75 -5.85
C ILE A 78 -14.74 3.17 -4.72
N ASN A 79 -14.39 2.90 -3.46
CA ASN A 79 -15.19 3.31 -2.31
C ASN A 79 -15.26 4.85 -2.20
N ILE A 80 -14.14 5.55 -2.39
CA ILE A 80 -14.11 7.02 -2.38
C ILE A 80 -14.95 7.58 -3.54
N ALA A 81 -14.88 6.98 -4.73
CA ALA A 81 -15.75 7.35 -5.84
C ALA A 81 -17.24 7.13 -5.52
N GLU A 82 -17.58 6.04 -4.82
CA GLU A 82 -18.94 5.74 -4.35
C GLU A 82 -19.44 6.75 -3.34
N GLU A 83 -18.61 7.11 -2.35
CA GLU A 83 -18.92 8.18 -1.38
C GLU A 83 -19.15 9.54 -2.04
N LEU A 84 -18.45 9.82 -3.13
CA LEU A 84 -18.63 11.02 -3.94
C LEU A 84 -19.83 10.94 -4.91
N SER A 85 -20.52 9.81 -4.99
CA SER A 85 -21.55 9.53 -6.00
C SER A 85 -21.01 9.61 -7.45
N LEU A 86 -19.72 9.32 -7.65
CA LEU A 86 -19.00 9.35 -8.94
C LEU A 86 -18.52 7.97 -9.40
N LYS A 87 -18.95 6.89 -8.75
CA LYS A 87 -18.52 5.52 -9.08
C LYS A 87 -18.77 5.15 -10.54
N GLU A 88 -19.99 5.39 -11.03
CA GLU A 88 -20.35 5.07 -12.43
C GLU A 88 -19.57 5.91 -13.44
N ASP A 89 -19.36 7.20 -13.14
CA ASP A 89 -18.52 8.07 -13.97
C ASP A 89 -17.07 7.59 -13.99
N PHE A 90 -16.54 7.15 -12.85
CA PHE A 90 -15.20 6.61 -12.76
C PHE A 90 -15.05 5.30 -13.55
N LEU A 91 -16.01 4.37 -13.42
CA LEU A 91 -16.03 3.15 -14.22
C LEU A 91 -16.18 3.45 -15.73
N THR A 92 -16.95 4.47 -16.09
CA THR A 92 -17.08 4.94 -17.47
C THR A 92 -15.75 5.46 -18.02
N GLN A 93 -14.99 6.24 -17.23
CA GLN A 93 -13.65 6.69 -17.62
C GLN A 93 -12.68 5.51 -17.74
N LEU A 94 -12.71 4.57 -16.79
CA LEU A 94 -11.86 3.36 -16.82
C LEU A 94 -12.12 2.48 -18.04
N ASN A 95 -13.36 2.39 -18.53
CA ASN A 95 -13.69 1.65 -19.75
C ASN A 95 -13.23 2.36 -21.05
N LYS A 96 -12.97 3.67 -20.99
CA LYS A 96 -12.47 4.46 -22.13
C LYS A 96 -10.94 4.55 -22.16
N ALA A 97 -10.31 4.43 -21.00
CA ALA A 97 -8.87 4.45 -20.81
C ALA A 97 -8.27 3.06 -21.00
N ASN A 98 -6.97 3.00 -21.27
CA ASN A 98 -6.22 1.76 -21.12
C ASN A 98 -5.94 1.52 -19.62
N VAL A 99 -6.02 0.27 -19.18
CA VAL A 99 -5.87 -0.12 -17.78
C VAL A 99 -4.66 -1.05 -17.61
N ALA A 100 -3.76 -0.69 -16.70
CA ALA A 100 -2.69 -1.58 -16.25
C ALA A 100 -2.87 -1.98 -14.79
N ALA A 101 -2.50 -3.21 -14.44
CA ALA A 101 -2.62 -3.71 -13.08
C ALA A 101 -1.38 -4.48 -12.65
N ARG A 102 -0.93 -4.24 -11.40
CA ARG A 102 0.12 -5.02 -10.74
C ARG A 102 -0.46 -6.04 -9.76
N GLY A 103 -0.12 -7.31 -9.91
CA GLY A 103 -0.40 -8.40 -9.02
C GLY A 103 -1.84 -8.94 -9.13
N TYR A 104 -1.97 -10.24 -8.92
CA TYR A 104 -3.23 -10.98 -9.07
C TYR A 104 -4.39 -10.44 -8.23
N LYS A 105 -4.12 -9.84 -7.05
CA LYS A 105 -5.16 -9.24 -6.19
C LYS A 105 -5.78 -8.00 -6.82
N THR A 106 -4.97 -7.18 -7.48
CA THR A 106 -5.43 -5.98 -8.19
C THR A 106 -6.27 -6.38 -9.39
N PHE A 107 -5.79 -7.36 -10.16
CA PHE A 107 -6.54 -7.96 -11.26
C PHE A 107 -7.90 -8.51 -10.81
N ALA A 108 -7.94 -9.21 -9.67
CA ALA A 108 -9.19 -9.75 -9.13
C ALA A 108 -10.20 -8.66 -8.74
N VAL A 109 -9.75 -7.51 -8.23
CA VAL A 109 -10.64 -6.36 -7.94
C VAL A 109 -11.20 -5.78 -9.23
N LEU A 110 -10.35 -5.52 -10.23
CA LEU A 110 -10.78 -4.99 -11.53
C LEU A 110 -11.75 -5.93 -12.24
N SER A 111 -11.49 -7.23 -12.20
CA SER A 111 -12.35 -8.25 -12.80
C SER A 111 -13.76 -8.26 -12.19
N LYS A 112 -13.88 -8.06 -10.87
CA LYS A 112 -15.19 -7.94 -10.19
C LYS A 112 -15.98 -6.71 -10.62
N LEU A 113 -15.30 -5.69 -11.13
CA LEU A 113 -15.89 -4.46 -11.65
C LEU A 113 -16.17 -4.56 -13.17
N GLY A 114 -15.96 -5.74 -13.77
CA GLY A 114 -16.10 -5.93 -15.22
C GLY A 114 -14.96 -5.34 -16.04
N LEU A 115 -13.88 -4.88 -15.42
CA LEU A 115 -12.73 -4.28 -16.08
C LEU A 115 -11.67 -5.35 -16.34
N LYS A 116 -11.22 -5.46 -17.59
CA LYS A 116 -10.10 -6.29 -17.99
C LYS A 116 -8.88 -5.40 -18.24
N PRO A 117 -7.77 -5.56 -17.48
CA PRO A 117 -6.55 -4.81 -17.76
C PRO A 117 -5.99 -5.15 -19.14
N ASP A 118 -5.58 -4.12 -19.87
CA ASP A 118 -4.83 -4.22 -21.13
C ASP A 118 -3.41 -4.71 -20.88
N VAL A 119 -2.83 -4.28 -19.75
CA VAL A 119 -1.48 -4.66 -19.33
C VAL A 119 -1.51 -5.22 -17.91
N LYS A 120 -0.79 -6.31 -17.70
CA LYS A 120 -0.57 -6.91 -16.38
C LYS A 120 0.89 -7.31 -16.24
N ASP A 121 1.42 -7.22 -15.03
CA ASP A 121 2.68 -7.85 -14.68
C ASP A 121 2.54 -9.39 -14.58
N GLU A 122 3.68 -10.07 -14.58
CA GLU A 122 3.74 -11.54 -14.45
C GLU A 122 4.12 -12.01 -13.04
N ASP A 123 4.82 -11.17 -12.28
CA ASP A 123 5.56 -11.57 -11.08
C ASP A 123 5.11 -10.85 -9.78
N GLY A 124 4.14 -9.94 -9.86
CA GLY A 124 3.70 -9.13 -8.72
C GLY A 124 4.55 -7.87 -8.50
N THR A 125 5.56 -7.59 -9.34
CA THR A 125 6.54 -6.53 -9.09
C THR A 125 6.31 -5.29 -9.94
N VAL A 126 6.80 -4.14 -9.44
CA VAL A 126 6.78 -2.89 -10.20
C VAL A 126 7.69 -2.99 -11.42
N ALA A 127 8.83 -3.68 -11.30
CA ALA A 127 9.74 -3.90 -12.42
C ALA A 127 9.05 -4.72 -13.52
N GLY A 128 8.40 -5.84 -13.15
CA GLY A 128 7.62 -6.65 -14.08
C GLY A 128 6.51 -5.86 -14.76
N LEU A 129 5.81 -4.98 -14.04
CA LEU A 129 4.82 -4.08 -14.65
C LEU A 129 5.47 -3.11 -15.66
N ILE A 130 6.59 -2.48 -15.29
CA ILE A 130 7.32 -1.55 -16.17
C ILE A 130 7.77 -2.28 -17.44
N GLU A 131 8.30 -3.50 -17.34
CA GLU A 131 8.70 -4.31 -18.50
C GLU A 131 7.53 -4.48 -19.48
N GLN A 132 6.33 -4.76 -18.97
CA GLN A 132 5.13 -4.95 -19.80
C GLN A 132 4.58 -3.64 -20.38
N LEU A 133 4.93 -2.50 -19.79
CA LEU A 133 4.59 -1.18 -20.31
C LEU A 133 5.61 -0.64 -21.32
N LYS A 134 6.76 -1.32 -21.51
CA LYS A 134 7.76 -0.90 -22.50
C LYS A 134 7.20 -0.98 -23.91
N GLY A 135 7.56 0.00 -24.73
CA GLY A 135 7.08 0.10 -26.12
C GLY A 135 5.74 0.81 -26.27
N ILE A 136 5.02 1.07 -25.17
CA ILE A 136 3.85 1.95 -25.17
C ILE A 136 4.31 3.40 -25.11
N SER A 137 3.75 4.24 -25.99
CA SER A 137 3.99 5.68 -25.95
C SER A 137 3.07 6.36 -24.93
N PHE A 138 3.68 7.10 -24.01
CA PHE A 138 2.98 7.93 -23.03
C PHE A 138 3.03 9.42 -23.34
N ALA A 139 3.59 9.81 -24.49
CA ALA A 139 3.79 11.20 -24.84
C ALA A 139 2.46 11.96 -24.90
N GLY A 140 2.32 13.00 -24.06
CA GLY A 140 1.11 13.82 -23.96
C GLY A 140 -0.08 13.11 -23.32
N LYS A 141 0.12 11.94 -22.72
CA LYS A 141 -0.94 11.14 -22.09
C LYS A 141 -1.12 11.50 -20.62
N ARG A 142 -2.38 11.53 -20.18
CA ARG A 142 -2.74 11.68 -18.76
C ARG A 142 -2.86 10.30 -18.13
N VAL A 143 -2.05 10.05 -17.10
CA VAL A 143 -1.94 8.72 -16.48
C VAL A 143 -2.31 8.82 -15.01
N LEU A 144 -3.47 8.26 -14.65
CA LEU A 144 -3.84 8.03 -13.26
C LEU A 144 -3.02 6.86 -12.71
N VAL A 145 -2.31 7.07 -11.59
CA VAL A 145 -1.55 6.02 -10.92
C VAL A 145 -2.04 5.88 -9.48
N GLN A 146 -2.68 4.76 -9.20
CA GLN A 146 -3.02 4.37 -7.83
C GLN A 146 -1.80 3.75 -7.14
N LEU A 147 -1.34 4.39 -6.07
CA LEU A 147 -0.20 3.98 -5.25
C LEU A 147 -0.65 3.49 -3.87
N HIS A 148 0.23 2.83 -3.12
CA HIS A 148 -0.10 2.26 -1.82
C HIS A 148 0.90 2.65 -0.74
N GLY A 149 0.50 3.53 0.18
CA GLY A 149 1.23 3.87 1.41
C GLY A 149 2.52 4.67 1.21
N GLU A 150 3.21 4.45 0.09
CA GLU A 150 4.46 5.09 -0.32
C GLU A 150 4.47 5.30 -1.84
N ASN A 151 5.27 6.28 -2.29
CA ASN A 151 5.49 6.50 -3.72
C ASN A 151 6.26 5.33 -4.33
N VAL A 152 6.07 5.12 -5.62
CA VAL A 152 6.82 4.13 -6.41
C VAL A 152 7.68 4.89 -7.42
N PRO A 153 8.84 5.45 -7.01
CA PRO A 153 9.54 6.46 -7.80
C PRO A 153 9.99 5.94 -9.16
N SER A 154 10.29 4.64 -9.26
CA SER A 154 10.69 4.00 -10.52
C SER A 154 9.58 4.02 -11.57
N LEU A 155 8.33 3.73 -11.17
CA LEU A 155 7.17 3.76 -12.09
C LEU A 155 6.85 5.19 -12.52
N ILE A 156 6.84 6.13 -11.56
CA ILE A 156 6.55 7.54 -11.84
C ILE A 156 7.61 8.13 -12.79
N ALA A 157 8.89 7.90 -12.50
CA ALA A 157 9.98 8.35 -13.35
C ALA A 157 9.93 7.72 -14.74
N PHE A 158 9.55 6.45 -14.87
CA PHE A 158 9.36 5.79 -16.16
C PHE A 158 8.28 6.49 -17.01
N LEU A 159 7.10 6.74 -16.42
CA LEU A 159 5.98 7.38 -17.11
C LEU A 159 6.31 8.83 -17.51
N GLN A 160 6.89 9.61 -16.58
CA GLN A 160 7.27 11.00 -16.84
C GLN A 160 8.36 11.11 -17.91
N LYS A 161 9.38 10.24 -17.89
CA LYS A 161 10.39 10.16 -18.96
C LYS A 161 9.77 9.78 -20.31
N GLY A 162 8.68 9.01 -20.29
CA GLY A 162 7.86 8.71 -21.47
C GLY A 162 6.96 9.86 -21.94
N GLY A 163 6.96 11.01 -21.26
CA GLY A 163 6.18 12.19 -21.62
C GLY A 163 4.74 12.21 -21.06
N ALA A 164 4.44 11.38 -20.07
CA ALA A 164 3.15 11.38 -19.38
C ALA A 164 2.99 12.59 -18.44
N THR A 165 1.77 13.10 -18.36
CA THR A 165 1.28 13.84 -17.19
C THR A 165 0.73 12.85 -16.18
N VAL A 166 1.48 12.61 -15.10
CA VAL A 166 1.14 11.60 -14.09
C VAL A 166 0.31 12.20 -12.96
N ILE A 167 -0.81 11.56 -12.64
CA ILE A 167 -1.70 11.91 -11.53
C ILE A 167 -1.56 10.82 -10.48
N GLU A 168 -0.83 11.11 -9.41
CA GLU A 168 -0.59 10.17 -8.31
C GLU A 168 -1.75 10.23 -7.32
N VAL A 169 -2.32 9.06 -6.99
CA VAL A 169 -3.36 8.97 -5.96
C VAL A 169 -2.96 7.94 -4.92
N LEU A 170 -2.85 8.41 -3.67
CA LEU A 170 -2.50 7.63 -2.50
C LEU A 170 -3.73 7.53 -1.59
N PRO A 171 -4.56 6.47 -1.70
CA PRO A 171 -5.79 6.34 -0.91
C PRO A 171 -5.53 6.25 0.60
N TYR A 172 -4.30 5.88 0.96
CA TYR A 172 -3.82 5.86 2.33
C TYR A 172 -2.35 6.26 2.36
N GLN A 173 -1.95 6.93 3.43
CA GLN A 173 -0.57 7.25 3.71
C GLN A 173 -0.06 6.38 4.86
N HIS A 174 1.14 5.83 4.69
CA HIS A 174 1.84 5.15 5.77
C HIS A 174 2.69 6.19 6.52
N VAL A 175 2.34 6.45 7.76
CA VAL A 175 3.18 7.23 8.67
C VAL A 175 4.12 6.26 9.37
N PRO A 176 5.45 6.42 9.27
CA PRO A 176 6.38 5.55 9.99
C PRO A 176 6.11 5.58 11.50
N PRO A 177 6.46 4.51 12.23
CA PRO A 177 6.29 4.50 13.69
C PRO A 177 7.05 5.66 14.32
N GLU A 178 6.62 6.09 15.50
CA GLU A 178 7.25 7.19 16.22
C GLU A 178 8.76 7.00 16.31
N LYS A 179 9.52 7.97 15.80
CA LYS A 179 10.99 7.93 15.76
C LYS A 179 11.58 7.65 17.15
N LYS A 180 10.97 8.21 18.20
CA LYS A 180 11.38 7.99 19.59
C LYS A 180 11.34 6.51 19.99
N THR A 181 10.30 5.77 19.60
CA THR A 181 10.14 4.34 19.88
C THR A 181 11.18 3.52 19.12
N MET A 182 11.47 3.89 17.87
CA MET A 182 12.53 3.28 17.07
C MET A 182 13.92 3.52 17.69
N ASP A 183 14.23 4.77 18.03
CA ASP A 183 15.51 5.16 18.64
C ASP A 183 15.71 4.45 19.99
N GLN A 184 14.65 4.34 20.79
CA GLN A 184 14.67 3.59 22.05
C GLN A 184 14.99 2.11 21.82
N LEU A 185 14.31 1.45 20.89
CA LEU A 185 14.55 0.03 20.60
C LEU A 185 15.99 -0.20 20.11
N ILE A 186 16.49 0.65 19.22
CA ILE A 186 17.86 0.55 18.71
C ILE A 186 18.87 0.70 19.86
N ALA A 187 18.63 1.65 20.78
CA ALA A 187 19.49 1.85 21.95
C ALA A 187 19.48 0.64 22.89
N GLU A 188 18.30 0.06 23.15
CA GLU A 188 18.13 -1.14 23.99
C GLU A 188 18.86 -2.36 23.39
N LEU A 189 18.69 -2.61 22.09
CA LEU A 189 19.35 -3.71 21.38
C LEU A 189 20.88 -3.57 21.41
N LYS A 190 21.42 -2.36 21.18
CA LYS A 190 22.87 -2.09 21.25
C LYS A 190 23.45 -2.33 22.65
N GLN A 191 22.65 -2.17 23.69
CA GLN A 191 23.06 -2.36 25.09
C GLN A 191 22.79 -3.78 25.60
N GLY A 192 22.23 -4.68 24.77
CA GLY A 192 21.79 -6.01 25.18
C GLY A 192 20.68 -5.97 26.24
N ARG A 193 19.84 -4.93 26.21
CA ARG A 193 18.80 -4.64 27.17
C ARG A 193 17.40 -4.85 26.65
#